data_AF-A0AAW3DD42-F1
#
_entry.id   AF-A0AAW3DD42-F1
#
_cell.length_a   1.000
_cell.length_b   1.000
_cell.length_c   1.000
_cell.angle_alpha   90.00
_cell.angle_beta   90.00
_cell.angle_gamma   90.00
#
_symmetry.space_group_name_H-M   'P 1'
#
loop_
_entity.id
_entity.type
_entity.pdbx_description
1 polymer ?
#
loop_
_entity_poly.entity_id
_entity_poly.type
_entity_poly.pdbx_seq_one_letter_code
_entity_poly.pdbx_strand_id
1 'polypeptide(L)'
;MILQKRDIEILKFIAKFGYVNSEHLVKMFGLTNPRLTQIAKRLIENDYLTKERLLAKEPAIYHLKQKGAELVKTNKIKPISLQNLKHNLLVIDVYIDLKKKNPGLEILSDREQRAGKFGKMANRAVPDLLILTDEQAGKKNIAIEVELSRKNKQRLSKILAKHSREYLETHYYCNASTFEYLEREAKLKSNVKVYNYFEYEEIPAEIEEALAKVKFTDYPAPQTGGQSSDKLTRIRINGLEKENKELVTRLNAIKSNTNKLKEYFEKIAFKKSTFGGSYTLTAEEQEKLSNLIREL
;
A
#
# COMPACT_ATOMS: atom_id res chain seq x y z
N MET A 1 0.83 -30.64 18.62
CA MET A 1 1.60 -29.90 17.59
C MET A 1 2.76 -29.17 18.26
N ILE A 2 3.97 -29.26 17.73
CA ILE A 2 5.12 -28.49 18.22
C ILE A 2 5.21 -27.19 17.41
N LEU A 3 5.11 -26.04 18.08
CA LEU A 3 5.28 -24.73 17.46
C LEU A 3 6.76 -24.42 17.24
N GLN A 4 7.10 -23.96 16.04
CA GLN A 4 8.44 -23.45 15.76
C GLN A 4 8.53 -21.96 16.12
N LYS A 5 9.75 -21.46 16.35
CA LYS A 5 10.00 -20.02 16.59
C LYS A 5 9.36 -19.14 15.52
N ARG A 6 9.50 -19.51 14.24
CA ARG A 6 8.87 -18.81 13.10
C ARG A 6 7.35 -18.73 13.25
N ASP A 7 6.70 -19.78 13.72
CA ASP A 7 5.24 -19.81 13.85
C ASP A 7 4.79 -18.78 14.87
N ILE A 8 5.50 -18.68 16.01
CA ILE A 8 5.25 -17.66 17.04
C ILE A 8 5.48 -16.25 16.46
N GLU A 9 6.54 -16.04 15.68
CA GLU A 9 6.80 -14.73 15.06
C GLU A 9 5.73 -14.34 14.03
N ILE A 10 5.19 -15.31 13.27
CA ILE A 10 4.03 -15.07 12.39
C ILE A 10 2.82 -14.63 13.21
N LEU A 11 2.51 -15.31 14.31
CA LEU A 11 1.38 -14.93 15.17
C LEU A 11 1.57 -13.55 15.80
N LYS A 12 2.79 -13.20 16.24
CA LYS A 12 3.11 -11.85 16.75
C LYS A 12 2.96 -10.78 15.68
N PHE A 13 3.43 -11.06 14.46
CA PHE A 13 3.27 -10.14 13.33
C PHE A 13 1.80 -9.91 12.99
N ILE A 14 0.96 -10.95 13.03
CA ILE A 14 -0.48 -10.81 12.86
C ILE A 14 -1.10 -10.05 14.04
N ALA A 15 -0.71 -10.32 15.29
CA ALA A 15 -1.19 -9.60 16.47
C ALA A 15 -0.90 -8.09 16.40
N LYS A 16 0.27 -7.73 15.87
CA LYS A 16 0.75 -6.35 15.70
C LYS A 16 -0.23 -5.53 14.87
N PHE A 17 -0.75 -6.07 13.78
CA PHE A 17 -1.67 -5.35 12.88
C PHE A 17 -3.14 -5.75 13.07
N GLY A 18 -3.41 -6.82 13.80
CA GLY A 18 -4.72 -7.44 13.91
C GLY A 18 -5.02 -8.41 12.77
N TYR A 19 -4.67 -8.05 11.53
CA TYR A 19 -4.78 -8.91 10.36
C TYR A 19 -3.70 -8.58 9.32
N VAL A 20 -3.39 -9.55 8.47
CA VAL A 20 -2.45 -9.40 7.33
C VAL A 20 -2.92 -10.26 6.16
N ASN A 21 -2.45 -10.00 4.94
CA ASN A 21 -2.72 -10.88 3.81
C ASN A 21 -1.61 -11.94 3.62
N SER A 22 -1.82 -12.92 2.73
CA SER A 22 -0.79 -13.94 2.41
C SER A 22 0.50 -13.35 1.88
N GLU A 23 0.43 -12.28 1.09
CA GLU A 23 1.60 -11.65 0.47
C GLU A 23 2.50 -11.00 1.52
N HIS A 24 1.92 -10.35 2.53
CA HIS A 24 2.65 -9.79 3.67
C HIS A 24 3.45 -10.87 4.40
N LEU A 25 2.85 -12.04 4.63
CA LEU A 25 3.53 -13.16 5.28
C LEU A 25 4.67 -13.73 4.43
N VAL A 26 4.47 -13.82 3.12
CA VAL A 26 5.52 -14.20 2.16
C VAL A 26 6.66 -13.18 2.19
N LYS A 27 6.35 -11.89 2.04
CA LYS A 27 7.33 -10.79 1.97
C LYS A 27 8.11 -10.65 3.28
N MET A 28 7.46 -10.69 4.44
CA MET A 28 8.07 -10.46 5.75
C MET A 28 8.98 -11.61 6.19
N PHE A 29 8.58 -12.86 5.92
CA PHE A 29 9.29 -14.05 6.40
C PHE A 29 10.09 -14.79 5.33
N GLY A 30 10.18 -14.24 4.11
CA GLY A 30 10.92 -14.85 3.00
C GLY A 30 10.39 -16.24 2.62
N LEU A 31 9.08 -16.45 2.70
CA LEU A 31 8.45 -17.75 2.48
C LEU A 31 7.98 -17.92 1.04
N THR A 32 7.99 -19.15 0.54
CA THR A 32 7.25 -19.48 -0.68
C THR A 32 5.76 -19.67 -0.38
N ASN A 33 4.90 -19.46 -1.37
CA ASN A 33 3.45 -19.69 -1.23
C ASN A 33 3.08 -21.12 -0.77
N PRO A 34 3.70 -22.20 -1.28
CA PRO A 34 3.46 -23.54 -0.77
C PRO A 34 3.85 -23.69 0.70
N ARG A 35 4.99 -23.10 1.10
CA ARG A 35 5.46 -23.17 2.49
C ARG A 35 4.53 -22.41 3.44
N LEU A 36 4.09 -21.21 3.06
CA LEU A 36 3.07 -20.48 3.80
C LEU A 36 1.79 -21.30 3.94
N THR A 37 1.33 -21.93 2.86
CA THR A 37 0.11 -22.75 2.87
C THR A 37 0.22 -23.90 3.87
N GLN A 38 1.34 -24.60 3.93
CA GLN A 38 1.59 -25.68 4.89
C GLN A 38 1.59 -25.17 6.34
N ILE A 39 2.27 -24.06 6.61
CA ILE A 39 2.32 -23.45 7.96
C ILE A 39 0.93 -23.00 8.38
N ALA A 40 0.24 -22.27 7.50
CA ALA A 40 -1.09 -21.73 7.76
C ALA A 40 -2.11 -22.84 8.00
N LYS A 41 -2.13 -23.90 7.17
CA LYS A 41 -3.02 -25.05 7.34
C LYS A 41 -2.88 -25.63 8.75
N ARG A 42 -1.65 -25.92 9.16
CA ARG A 42 -1.36 -26.47 10.50
C ARG A 42 -1.80 -25.52 11.63
N LEU A 43 -1.55 -24.21 11.51
CA LEU A 43 -1.95 -23.23 12.51
C LEU A 43 -3.48 -23.07 12.60
N ILE A 44 -4.19 -23.18 11.47
CA ILE A 44 -5.66 -23.13 11.40
C ILE A 44 -6.27 -24.39 12.02
N GLU A 45 -5.76 -25.57 11.69
CA GLU A 45 -6.22 -26.86 12.25
C GLU A 45 -6.04 -26.93 13.77
N ASN A 46 -5.09 -26.19 14.31
CA ASN A 46 -4.83 -26.13 15.75
C ASN A 46 -5.44 -24.90 16.43
N ASP A 47 -6.32 -24.18 15.74
CA ASP A 47 -7.12 -23.06 16.22
C ASP A 47 -6.34 -21.78 16.61
N TYR A 48 -5.13 -21.59 16.08
CA TYR A 48 -4.36 -20.37 16.31
C TYR A 48 -4.71 -19.25 15.33
N LEU A 49 -5.10 -19.61 14.11
CA LEU A 49 -5.39 -18.68 13.02
C LEU A 49 -6.74 -18.99 12.37
N THR A 50 -7.31 -17.97 11.74
CA THR A 50 -8.31 -18.15 10.70
C THR A 50 -7.83 -17.53 9.39
N LYS A 51 -8.44 -17.96 8.30
CA LYS A 51 -8.16 -17.51 6.94
C LYS A 51 -9.47 -17.19 6.26
N GLU A 52 -9.59 -15.97 5.76
CA GLU A 52 -10.79 -15.47 5.10
C GLU A 52 -10.44 -14.90 3.74
N ARG A 53 -11.33 -15.07 2.75
CA ARG A 53 -11.25 -14.38 1.47
C ARG A 53 -12.37 -13.36 1.42
N LEU A 54 -12.03 -12.09 1.65
CA LEU A 54 -13.02 -11.01 1.70
C LEU A 54 -13.46 -10.57 0.30
N LEU A 55 -12.54 -10.60 -0.67
CA LEU A 55 -12.79 -10.20 -2.05
C LEU A 55 -12.33 -11.32 -3.01
N ALA A 56 -13.06 -11.50 -4.10
CA ALA A 56 -12.67 -12.46 -5.14
C ALA A 56 -11.35 -12.01 -5.80
N LYS A 57 -10.46 -12.97 -6.09
CA LYS A 57 -9.14 -12.76 -6.71
C LYS A 57 -8.11 -11.99 -5.86
N GLU A 58 -8.49 -11.49 -4.69
CA GLU A 58 -7.56 -10.87 -3.76
C GLU A 58 -6.86 -11.91 -2.84
N PRO A 59 -5.65 -11.60 -2.34
CA PRO A 59 -4.96 -12.41 -1.33
C PRO A 59 -5.84 -12.68 -0.10
N ALA A 60 -5.71 -13.88 0.47
CA ALA A 60 -6.46 -14.25 1.67
C ALA A 60 -5.96 -13.46 2.88
N ILE A 61 -6.88 -13.05 3.75
CA ILE A 61 -6.60 -12.38 5.02
C ILE A 61 -6.47 -13.42 6.13
N TYR A 62 -5.47 -13.22 6.98
CA TYR A 62 -5.21 -14.00 8.18
C TYR A 62 -5.36 -13.11 9.41
N HIS A 63 -6.06 -13.62 10.42
CA HIS A 63 -6.11 -13.01 11.74
C HIS A 63 -6.10 -14.09 12.82
N LEU A 64 -5.76 -13.70 14.05
CA LEU A 64 -5.71 -14.65 15.15
C LEU A 64 -7.11 -15.10 15.55
N LYS A 65 -7.20 -16.35 15.97
CA LYS A 65 -8.29 -16.84 16.82
C LYS A 65 -7.92 -16.65 18.29
N GLN A 66 -8.86 -16.97 19.19
CA GLN A 66 -8.67 -16.78 20.63
C GLN A 66 -7.39 -17.43 21.15
N LYS A 67 -7.16 -18.71 20.82
CA LYS A 67 -5.95 -19.45 21.24
C LYS A 67 -4.66 -18.82 20.70
N GLY A 68 -4.68 -18.30 19.46
CA GLY A 68 -3.60 -17.52 18.87
C GLY A 68 -3.31 -16.24 19.64
N ALA A 69 -4.36 -15.50 19.99
CA ALA A 69 -4.25 -14.25 20.71
C ALA A 69 -3.71 -14.45 22.15
N GLU A 70 -4.20 -15.47 22.85
CA GLU A 70 -3.73 -15.86 24.19
C GLU A 70 -2.25 -16.23 24.18
N LEU A 71 -1.81 -17.03 23.19
CA LEU A 71 -0.42 -17.47 23.07
C LEU A 71 0.55 -16.30 22.95
N VAL A 72 0.18 -15.25 22.21
CA VAL A 72 1.02 -14.05 22.03
C VAL A 72 0.63 -12.90 22.96
N LYS A 73 -0.23 -13.16 23.95
CA LYS A 73 -0.68 -12.22 24.98
C LYS A 73 -1.23 -10.90 24.40
N THR A 74 -2.05 -10.98 23.36
CA THR A 74 -2.69 -9.81 22.73
C THR A 74 -4.19 -9.76 22.99
N ASN A 75 -4.75 -8.55 22.92
CA ASN A 75 -6.19 -8.31 23.10
C ASN A 75 -7.02 -8.84 21.92
N LYS A 76 -8.35 -8.89 22.11
CA LYS A 76 -9.32 -9.25 21.05
C LYS A 76 -9.05 -8.47 19.75
N ILE A 77 -9.11 -9.17 18.63
CA ILE A 77 -8.97 -8.56 17.31
C ILE A 77 -10.29 -7.86 16.96
N LYS A 78 -10.18 -6.62 16.49
CA LYS A 78 -11.36 -5.86 16.04
C LYS A 78 -11.86 -6.45 14.71
N PRO A 79 -13.17 -6.42 14.44
CA PRO A 79 -13.69 -6.78 13.13
C PRO A 79 -13.00 -6.01 12.00
N ILE A 80 -12.78 -6.68 10.87
CA ILE A 80 -12.16 -6.08 9.70
C ILE A 80 -13.19 -5.13 9.06
N SER A 81 -12.83 -3.86 8.92
CA SER A 81 -13.64 -2.86 8.19
C SER A 81 -13.15 -2.75 6.76
N LEU A 82 -14.04 -3.01 5.79
CA LEU A 82 -13.72 -2.89 4.36
C LEU A 82 -13.31 -1.44 3.99
N GLN A 83 -13.86 -0.44 4.67
CA GLN A 83 -13.54 0.97 4.44
C GLN A 83 -12.06 1.28 4.66
N ASN A 84 -11.47 0.67 5.70
CA ASN A 84 -10.07 0.91 6.08
C ASN A 84 -9.13 -0.19 5.58
N LEU A 85 -9.66 -1.24 4.93
CA LEU A 85 -8.89 -2.42 4.54
C LEU A 85 -7.69 -2.04 3.66
N LYS A 86 -7.93 -1.30 2.57
CA LYS A 86 -6.88 -0.89 1.63
C LYS A 86 -5.79 -0.06 2.30
N HIS A 87 -6.19 0.91 3.14
CA HIS A 87 -5.26 1.74 3.89
C HIS A 87 -4.39 0.90 4.84
N ASN A 88 -5.02 0.05 5.66
CA ASN A 88 -4.32 -0.74 6.66
C ASN A 88 -3.40 -1.79 6.03
N LEU A 89 -3.77 -2.36 4.88
CA LEU A 89 -2.87 -3.26 4.15
C LEU A 89 -1.62 -2.50 3.66
N LEU A 90 -1.80 -1.28 3.14
CA LEU A 90 -0.67 -0.45 2.71
C LEU A 90 0.26 -0.05 3.86
N VAL A 91 -0.29 0.24 5.03
CA VAL A 91 0.51 0.47 6.25
C VAL A 91 1.42 -0.72 6.56
N ILE A 92 0.94 -1.94 6.32
CA ILE A 92 1.74 -3.17 6.52
C ILE A 92 2.83 -3.28 5.45
N ASP A 93 2.54 -2.96 4.18
CA ASP A 93 3.58 -2.93 3.13
C ASP A 93 4.70 -1.93 3.47
N VAL A 94 4.36 -0.69 3.87
CA VAL A 94 5.33 0.31 4.34
C VAL A 94 6.16 -0.21 5.51
N TYR A 95 5.51 -0.85 6.50
CA TYR A 95 6.22 -1.47 7.61
C TYR A 95 7.23 -2.53 7.14
N ILE A 96 6.83 -3.41 6.23
CA ILE A 96 7.68 -4.48 5.71
C ILE A 96 8.89 -3.89 5.00
N ASP A 97 8.69 -2.86 4.15
CA ASP A 97 9.79 -2.23 3.42
C ASP A 97 10.78 -1.52 4.35
N LEU A 98 10.27 -0.80 5.36
CA LEU A 98 11.11 -0.20 6.39
C LEU A 98 11.93 -1.24 7.15
N LYS A 99 11.30 -2.37 7.52
CA LYS A 99 11.96 -3.47 8.21
C LYS A 99 12.97 -4.21 7.35
N LYS A 100 12.71 -4.37 6.05
CA LYS A 100 13.68 -4.98 5.13
C LYS A 100 14.90 -4.10 4.92
N LYS A 101 14.70 -2.80 4.76
CA LYS A 101 15.80 -1.82 4.62
C LYS A 101 16.61 -1.71 5.91
N ASN A 102 15.94 -1.73 7.07
CA ASN A 102 16.57 -1.59 8.38
C ASN A 102 15.97 -2.57 9.40
N PRO A 103 16.46 -3.82 9.46
CA PRO A 103 15.91 -4.86 10.33
C PRO A 103 15.89 -4.49 11.83
N GLY A 104 16.86 -3.68 12.25
CA GLY A 104 17.02 -3.22 13.64
C GLY A 104 16.00 -2.18 14.10
N LEU A 105 15.20 -1.57 13.22
CA LEU A 105 14.25 -0.53 13.63
C LEU A 105 13.17 -1.08 14.55
N GLU A 106 13.01 -0.52 15.74
CA GLU A 106 11.83 -0.80 16.54
C GLU A 106 10.66 0.05 16.05
N ILE A 107 9.61 -0.59 15.51
CA ILE A 107 8.47 0.10 14.94
C ILE A 107 7.21 -0.42 15.61
N LEU A 108 6.39 0.47 16.16
CA LEU A 108 5.08 0.17 16.75
C LEU A 108 3.97 0.43 15.74
N SER A 109 2.97 -0.45 15.68
CA SER A 109 1.72 -0.18 14.95
C SER A 109 0.77 0.70 15.76
N ASP A 110 -0.23 1.29 15.11
CA ASP A 110 -1.33 1.98 15.79
C ASP A 110 -1.98 1.14 16.91
N ARG A 111 -2.12 -0.17 16.68
CA ARG A 111 -2.70 -1.13 17.62
C ARG A 111 -1.82 -1.32 18.85
N GLU A 112 -0.51 -1.46 18.68
CA GLU A 112 0.42 -1.56 19.82
C GLU A 112 0.52 -0.25 20.59
N GLN A 113 0.55 0.88 19.88
CA GLN A 113 0.51 2.22 20.49
C GLN A 113 -0.72 2.39 21.38
N ARG A 114 -1.88 1.85 20.95
CA ARG A 114 -3.13 1.88 21.73
C ARG A 114 -3.21 0.82 22.84
N ALA A 115 -2.44 -0.26 22.76
CA ALA A 115 -2.51 -1.39 23.70
C ALA A 115 -1.53 -1.29 24.88
N GLY A 116 -0.44 -0.52 24.77
CA GLY A 116 0.61 -0.46 25.80
C GLY A 116 0.23 0.25 27.12
N LYS A 117 1.22 0.39 28.03
CA LYS A 117 1.17 1.18 29.29
C LYS A 117 0.69 2.64 29.10
N PHE A 118 0.58 3.10 27.86
CA PHE A 118 -0.03 4.34 27.44
C PHE A 118 -1.57 4.26 27.36
N GLY A 119 -2.25 3.50 28.23
CA GLY A 119 -3.70 3.34 28.24
C GLY A 119 -4.51 4.65 28.29
N LYS A 120 -3.87 5.78 28.62
CA LYS A 120 -4.42 7.14 28.48
C LYS A 120 -4.51 7.64 27.01
N MET A 121 -4.02 6.88 26.03
CA MET A 121 -3.99 7.24 24.60
C MET A 121 -5.06 6.54 23.76
N ALA A 122 -5.95 5.72 24.33
CA ALA A 122 -7.02 5.05 23.57
C ALA A 122 -7.85 6.04 22.72
N ASN A 123 -8.01 7.27 23.21
CA ASN A 123 -8.74 8.37 22.57
C ASN A 123 -7.85 9.43 21.89
N ARG A 124 -6.51 9.29 21.91
CA ARG A 124 -5.62 10.20 21.19
C ARG A 124 -5.43 9.72 19.76
N ALA A 125 -5.34 10.67 18.83
CA ALA A 125 -4.85 10.40 17.48
C ALA A 125 -3.38 9.94 17.58
N VAL A 126 -3.10 8.74 17.07
CA VAL A 126 -1.75 8.14 16.96
C VAL A 126 -1.41 8.00 15.49
N PRO A 127 -0.12 8.06 15.12
CA PRO A 127 0.32 7.77 13.75
C PRO A 127 0.10 6.30 13.41
N ASP A 128 0.05 6.00 12.11
CA ASP A 128 -0.15 4.64 11.61
C ASP A 128 0.97 3.70 12.04
N LEU A 129 2.22 4.18 11.98
CA LEU A 129 3.38 3.54 12.59
C LEU A 129 4.21 4.56 13.37
N LEU A 130 4.95 4.06 14.36
CA LEU A 130 5.85 4.86 15.17
C LEU A 130 7.20 4.16 15.25
N ILE A 131 8.24 4.75 14.67
CA ILE A 131 9.61 4.27 14.82
C ILE A 131 10.15 4.81 16.13
N LEU A 132 10.60 3.93 17.01
CA LEU A 132 11.22 4.30 18.27
C LEU A 132 12.66 4.76 18.01
N THR A 133 13.00 5.93 18.53
CA THR A 133 14.35 6.49 18.45
C THR A 133 14.74 7.04 19.81
N ASP A 134 16.04 7.24 19.99
CA ASP A 134 16.54 8.01 21.12
C ASP A 134 16.06 9.46 21.05
N GLU A 135 16.10 10.14 22.20
CA GLU A 135 15.71 11.52 22.31
C GLU A 135 16.75 12.45 21.69
N GLN A 136 16.30 13.35 20.83
CA GLN A 136 17.11 14.35 20.14
C GLN A 136 16.39 15.70 20.20
N ALA A 137 17.04 16.73 20.72
CA ALA A 137 16.50 18.08 20.84
C ALA A 137 15.12 18.14 21.55
N GLY A 138 14.95 17.37 22.63
CA GLY A 138 13.71 17.32 23.42
C GLY A 138 12.55 16.56 22.75
N LYS A 139 12.84 15.86 21.64
CA LYS A 139 11.86 15.08 20.88
C LYS A 139 12.34 13.66 20.69
N LYS A 140 11.41 12.73 20.52
CA LYS A 140 11.72 11.33 20.23
C LYS A 140 10.79 10.81 19.16
N ASN A 141 11.21 9.69 18.58
CA ASN A 141 10.47 8.88 17.64
C ASN A 141 10.18 9.57 16.30
N ILE A 142 9.97 8.76 15.29
CA ILE A 142 9.53 9.20 13.96
C ILE A 142 8.12 8.68 13.73
N ALA A 143 7.19 9.60 13.44
CA ALA A 143 5.82 9.25 13.08
C ALA A 143 5.73 8.92 11.59
N ILE A 144 5.05 7.83 11.25
CA ILE A 144 4.76 7.44 9.88
C ILE A 144 3.26 7.56 9.65
N GLU A 145 2.89 8.27 8.59
CA GLU A 145 1.51 8.46 8.14
C GLU A 145 1.37 7.93 6.72
N VAL A 146 0.32 7.15 6.46
CA VAL A 146 -0.01 6.66 5.13
C VAL A 146 -1.22 7.40 4.59
N GLU A 147 -1.09 8.01 3.42
CA GLU A 147 -2.17 8.81 2.83
C GLU A 147 -2.54 8.34 1.42
N LEU A 148 -3.79 7.87 1.28
CA LEU A 148 -4.36 7.47 0.00
C LEU A 148 -5.28 8.51 -0.63
N SER A 149 -5.73 9.50 0.15
CA SER A 149 -6.73 10.47 -0.27
C SER A 149 -6.41 11.86 0.28
N ARG A 150 -6.89 12.91 -0.38
CA ARG A 150 -6.65 14.27 0.09
C ARG A 150 -7.46 14.57 1.35
N LYS A 151 -6.79 14.78 2.48
CA LYS A 151 -7.41 15.36 3.69
C LYS A 151 -7.74 16.84 3.45
N ASN A 152 -8.86 17.31 4.00
CA ASN A 152 -9.20 18.73 4.04
C ASN A 152 -8.02 19.54 4.60
N LYS A 153 -7.70 20.68 3.99
CA LYS A 153 -6.59 21.57 4.37
C LYS A 153 -6.55 21.91 5.87
N GLN A 154 -7.69 22.26 6.46
CA GLN A 154 -7.76 22.57 7.90
C GLN A 154 -7.41 21.36 8.76
N ARG A 155 -7.88 20.17 8.37
CA ARG A 155 -7.58 18.92 9.07
C ARG A 155 -6.10 18.57 8.93
N LEU A 156 -5.54 18.65 7.73
CA LEU A 156 -4.14 18.38 7.46
C LEU A 156 -3.22 19.33 8.23
N SER A 157 -3.50 20.64 8.19
CA SER A 157 -2.72 21.64 8.91
C SER A 157 -2.67 21.37 10.42
N LYS A 158 -3.80 20.97 11.03
CA LYS A 158 -3.86 20.56 12.44
C LYS A 158 -2.99 19.33 12.73
N ILE A 159 -3.01 18.33 11.86
CA ILE A 159 -2.19 17.12 12.00
C ILE A 159 -0.71 17.47 11.89
N LEU A 160 -0.32 18.21 10.85
CA LEU A 160 1.07 18.65 10.64
C LEU A 160 1.59 19.47 11.82
N ALA A 161 0.81 20.44 12.32
CA ALA A 161 1.19 21.26 13.48
C ALA A 161 1.35 20.42 14.76
N LYS A 162 0.51 19.40 14.96
CA LYS A 162 0.64 18.47 16.08
C LYS A 162 1.92 17.65 15.94
N HIS A 163 2.11 17.03 14.78
CA HIS A 163 3.23 16.14 14.50
C HIS A 163 4.59 16.84 14.59
N SER A 164 4.68 18.06 14.04
CA SER A 164 5.87 18.89 14.16
C SER A 164 6.24 19.26 15.59
N ARG A 165 5.32 19.15 16.56
CA ARG A 165 5.63 19.37 17.99
C ARG A 165 5.98 18.08 18.73
N GLU A 166 5.30 16.98 18.42
CA GLU A 166 5.39 15.74 19.20
C GLU A 166 6.52 14.79 18.76
N TYR A 167 6.89 14.82 17.48
CA TYR A 167 7.84 13.86 16.91
C TYR A 167 9.12 14.53 16.42
N LEU A 168 10.21 13.76 16.45
CA LEU A 168 11.48 14.18 15.86
C LEU A 168 11.28 14.48 14.37
N GLU A 169 10.77 13.50 13.64
CA GLU A 169 10.35 13.64 12.25
C GLU A 169 8.96 13.05 12.01
N THR A 170 8.33 13.44 10.92
CA THR A 170 7.10 12.83 10.43
C THR A 170 7.24 12.50 8.95
N HIS A 171 7.09 11.24 8.59
CA HIS A 171 7.21 10.77 7.22
C HIS A 171 5.82 10.41 6.69
N TYR A 172 5.40 11.10 5.63
CA TYR A 172 4.18 10.78 4.90
C TYR A 172 4.53 9.87 3.73
N TYR A 173 3.89 8.71 3.66
CA TYR A 173 3.93 7.80 2.51
C TYR A 173 2.61 7.90 1.79
N CYS A 174 2.62 8.39 0.56
CA CYS A 174 1.40 8.76 -0.12
C CYS A 174 1.42 8.35 -1.58
N ASN A 175 0.26 8.40 -2.24
CA ASN A 175 0.18 8.19 -3.69
C ASN A 175 0.45 9.47 -4.47
N ALA A 176 0.78 9.31 -5.76
CA ALA A 176 1.06 10.42 -6.68
C ALA A 176 -0.05 11.49 -6.66
N SER A 177 -1.32 11.08 -6.57
CA SER A 177 -2.46 12.03 -6.56
C SER A 177 -2.50 12.95 -5.33
N THR A 178 -1.87 12.52 -4.23
CA THR A 178 -1.79 13.25 -2.95
C THR A 178 -0.43 13.88 -2.69
N PHE A 179 0.61 13.45 -3.40
CA PHE A 179 2.00 13.83 -3.18
C PHE A 179 2.21 15.34 -3.26
N GLU A 180 1.92 15.96 -4.41
CA GLU A 180 2.11 17.41 -4.61
C GLU A 180 1.36 18.26 -3.58
N TYR A 181 0.16 17.80 -3.19
CA TYR A 181 -0.66 18.47 -2.20
C TYR A 181 -0.02 18.43 -0.81
N LEU A 182 0.42 17.24 -0.37
CA LEU A 182 1.08 17.06 0.92
C LEU A 182 2.43 17.77 0.96
N GLU A 183 3.23 17.66 -0.10
CA GLU A 183 4.52 18.31 -0.21
C GLU A 183 4.36 19.83 -0.07
N ARG A 184 3.42 20.44 -0.81
CA ARG A 184 3.14 21.88 -0.71
C ARG A 184 2.77 22.33 0.70
N GLU A 185 1.91 21.58 1.40
CA GLU A 185 1.49 21.92 2.76
C GLU A 185 2.59 21.64 3.80
N ALA A 186 3.50 20.71 3.51
CA ALA A 186 4.65 20.36 4.34
C ALA A 186 5.85 21.30 4.17
N LYS A 187 5.94 22.10 3.09
CA LYS A 187 7.11 22.98 2.78
C LYS A 187 7.62 23.83 3.94
N LEU A 188 6.72 24.31 4.80
CA LEU A 188 7.08 25.18 5.94
C LEU A 188 7.43 24.39 7.22
N LYS A 189 7.49 23.06 7.16
CA LYS A 189 7.73 22.17 8.29
C LYS A 189 8.98 21.34 8.01
N SER A 190 10.13 21.83 8.47
CA SER A 190 11.44 21.21 8.23
C SER A 190 11.55 19.76 8.71
N ASN A 191 10.73 19.35 9.67
CA ASN A 191 10.71 18.00 10.22
C ASN A 191 9.64 17.08 9.62
N VAL A 192 8.98 17.50 8.53
CA VAL A 192 8.01 16.70 7.79
C VAL A 192 8.61 16.33 6.44
N LYS A 193 8.65 15.03 6.15
CA LYS A 193 9.13 14.48 4.88
C LYS A 193 7.97 13.80 4.17
N VAL A 194 7.86 13.98 2.86
CA VAL A 194 6.79 13.41 2.04
C VAL A 194 7.43 12.52 0.98
N TYR A 195 6.94 11.28 0.88
CA TYR A 195 7.42 10.26 -0.03
C TYR A 195 6.27 9.79 -0.92
N ASN A 196 6.50 9.76 -2.22
CA ASN A 196 5.59 9.09 -3.14
C ASN A 196 5.85 7.58 -3.08
N TYR A 197 5.05 6.86 -2.32
CA TYR A 197 5.29 5.44 -2.05
C TYR A 197 5.09 4.57 -3.30
N PHE A 198 4.26 5.01 -4.24
CA PHE A 198 3.92 4.25 -5.44
C PHE A 198 4.84 4.54 -6.63
N GLU A 199 5.71 5.55 -6.55
CA GLU A 199 6.78 5.77 -7.53
C GLU A 199 8.06 4.98 -7.19
N TYR A 200 8.09 4.26 -6.06
CA TYR A 200 9.23 3.40 -5.68
C TYR A 200 9.39 2.12 -6.54
N GLU A 201 8.72 2.02 -7.69
CA GLU A 201 8.99 0.98 -8.71
C GLU A 201 10.05 1.38 -9.74
N GLU A 202 10.51 2.64 -9.78
CA GLU A 202 11.67 3.00 -10.61
C GLU A 202 12.96 2.79 -9.82
N ILE A 203 13.63 1.68 -10.12
CA ILE A 203 15.04 1.44 -9.78
C ILE A 203 15.81 2.69 -10.25
N PRO A 204 16.54 3.40 -9.36
CA PRO A 204 17.38 4.51 -9.78
C PRO A 204 18.26 4.08 -10.96
N ALA A 205 18.38 4.90 -11.99
CA ALA A 205 19.11 4.55 -13.21
C ALA A 205 20.54 4.05 -12.91
N GLU A 206 21.14 4.50 -11.80
CA GLU A 206 22.45 4.04 -11.34
C GLU A 206 22.48 2.56 -10.91
N ILE A 207 21.35 2.04 -10.40
CA ILE A 207 21.20 0.62 -10.02
C ILE A 207 20.86 -0.24 -11.25
N GLU A 208 20.08 0.27 -12.22
CA GLU A 208 19.88 -0.43 -13.51
C GLU A 208 21.21 -0.61 -14.25
N GLU A 209 22.05 0.43 -14.26
CA GLU A 209 23.38 0.36 -14.87
C GLU A 209 24.32 -0.58 -14.11
N ALA A 210 24.20 -0.66 -12.78
CA ALA A 210 24.93 -1.62 -11.96
C ALA A 210 24.45 -3.07 -12.19
N LEU A 211 23.15 -3.30 -12.37
CA LEU A 211 22.57 -4.60 -12.66
C LEU A 211 22.88 -5.08 -14.08
N ALA A 212 22.95 -4.18 -15.07
CA ALA A 212 23.38 -4.49 -16.43
C ALA A 212 24.87 -4.89 -16.52
N LYS A 213 25.70 -4.44 -15.58
CA LYS A 213 27.12 -4.82 -15.45
C LYS A 213 27.32 -6.15 -14.74
N VAL A 214 26.32 -6.67 -14.02
CA VAL A 214 26.32 -8.03 -13.50
C VAL A 214 25.97 -8.99 -14.64
N LYS A 215 26.99 -9.47 -15.35
CA LYS A 215 26.81 -10.63 -16.23
C LYS A 215 26.38 -11.80 -15.34
N PHE A 216 25.15 -12.28 -15.51
CA PHE A 216 24.73 -13.60 -15.06
C PHE A 216 25.44 -14.66 -15.93
N THR A 217 26.75 -14.79 -15.72
CA THR A 217 27.52 -15.97 -16.07
C THR A 217 27.88 -16.61 -14.74
N ASP A 218 27.33 -17.79 -14.47
CA ASP A 218 27.65 -18.76 -13.40
C ASP A 218 26.43 -19.29 -12.63
N TYR A 219 25.28 -19.45 -13.32
CA TYR A 219 24.37 -20.54 -12.97
C TYR A 219 24.49 -21.62 -14.05
N PRO A 220 24.84 -22.87 -13.69
CA PRO A 220 24.87 -23.96 -14.66
C PRO A 220 23.45 -24.14 -15.20
N ALA A 221 23.32 -24.07 -16.53
CA ALA A 221 22.07 -24.34 -17.21
C ALA A 221 21.52 -25.70 -16.75
N PRO A 222 20.22 -25.80 -16.42
CA PRO A 222 19.61 -27.08 -16.11
C PRO A 222 19.75 -27.96 -17.35
N GLN A 223 20.38 -29.13 -17.19
CA GLN A 223 20.54 -30.10 -18.26
C GLN A 223 19.17 -30.43 -18.85
N THR A 224 19.00 -30.09 -20.11
CA THR A 224 17.78 -30.29 -20.88
C THR A 224 17.60 -31.78 -21.17
N GLY A 225 16.77 -32.44 -20.37
CA GLY A 225 16.07 -33.66 -20.73
C GLY A 225 14.57 -33.40 -20.74
N GLY A 226 13.97 -33.23 -21.93
CA GLY A 226 12.52 -33.22 -22.11
C GLY A 226 11.99 -32.06 -22.96
N GLN A 227 11.78 -32.31 -24.25
CA GLN A 227 11.33 -31.36 -25.29
C GLN A 227 9.90 -30.78 -25.14
N SER A 228 9.28 -30.81 -23.95
CA SER A 228 7.87 -30.38 -23.76
C SER A 228 7.66 -29.07 -23.00
N SER A 229 8.61 -28.57 -22.19
CA SER A 229 8.38 -27.37 -21.36
C SER A 229 8.67 -26.03 -22.06
N ASP A 230 9.52 -26.03 -23.09
CA ASP A 230 9.92 -24.80 -23.81
C ASP A 230 8.76 -24.24 -24.67
N LYS A 231 7.95 -25.11 -25.27
CA LYS A 231 6.79 -24.71 -26.10
C LYS A 231 5.68 -24.06 -25.27
N LEU A 232 5.37 -24.59 -24.09
CA LEU A 232 4.35 -24.03 -23.19
C LEU A 232 4.74 -22.67 -22.63
N THR A 233 6.03 -22.49 -22.33
CA THR A 233 6.56 -21.23 -21.81
C THR A 233 6.50 -20.14 -22.90
N ARG A 234 6.87 -20.46 -24.14
CA ARG A 234 6.76 -19.53 -25.28
C ARG A 234 5.31 -19.17 -25.62
N ILE A 235 4.39 -20.14 -25.58
CA ILE A 235 2.95 -19.87 -25.80
C ILE A 235 2.41 -18.90 -24.74
N ARG A 236 2.82 -19.05 -23.48
CA ARG A 236 2.39 -18.18 -22.39
C ARG A 236 2.95 -16.75 -22.53
N ILE A 237 4.22 -16.63 -22.92
CA ILE A 237 4.84 -15.31 -23.17
C ILE A 237 4.13 -14.59 -24.31
N ASN A 238 3.91 -15.26 -25.44
CA ASN A 238 3.20 -14.66 -26.58
C ASN A 238 1.76 -14.26 -26.24
N GLY A 239 1.07 -15.04 -25.39
CA GLY A 239 -0.26 -14.71 -24.87
C GLY A 239 -0.27 -13.43 -24.04
N LEU A 240 0.71 -13.29 -23.13
CA LEU A 240 0.86 -12.11 -22.29
C LEU A 240 1.25 -10.86 -23.10
N GLU A 241 2.10 -11.00 -24.11
CA GLU A 241 2.46 -9.89 -25.01
C GLU A 241 1.25 -9.38 -25.80
N LYS A 242 0.39 -10.29 -26.29
CA LYS A 242 -0.85 -9.90 -26.97
C LYS A 242 -1.81 -9.17 -26.04
N GLU A 243 -2.03 -9.70 -24.84
CA GLU A 243 -2.90 -9.07 -23.83
C GLU A 243 -2.38 -7.68 -23.43
N ASN A 244 -1.06 -7.54 -23.24
CA ASN A 244 -0.44 -6.26 -22.93
C ASN A 244 -0.64 -5.25 -24.07
N LYS A 245 -0.47 -5.67 -25.33
CA LYS A 245 -0.72 -4.81 -26.50
C LYS A 245 -2.18 -4.33 -26.59
N GLU A 246 -3.13 -5.20 -26.28
CA GLU A 246 -4.56 -4.84 -26.22
C GLU A 246 -4.85 -3.85 -25.09
N LEU A 247 -4.27 -4.06 -23.91
CA LEU A 247 -4.42 -3.16 -22.76
C LEU A 247 -3.82 -1.78 -23.03
N VAL A 248 -2.62 -1.70 -23.61
CA VAL A 248 -1.99 -0.44 -24.01
C VAL A 248 -2.86 0.32 -25.03
N THR A 249 -3.45 -0.40 -25.99
CA THR A 249 -4.35 0.20 -26.99
C THR A 249 -5.60 0.78 -26.33
N ARG A 250 -6.24 0.03 -25.43
CA ARG A 250 -7.41 0.52 -24.68
C ARG A 250 -7.07 1.72 -23.80
N LEU A 251 -5.93 1.68 -23.13
CA LEU A 251 -5.46 2.77 -22.27
C LEU A 251 -5.23 4.06 -23.07
N ASN A 252 -4.65 3.95 -24.27
CA ASN A 252 -4.48 5.09 -25.17
C ASN A 252 -5.82 5.65 -25.68
N ALA A 253 -6.79 4.79 -25.97
CA ALA A 253 -8.15 5.22 -26.34
C ALA A 253 -8.84 5.99 -25.21
N ILE A 254 -8.78 5.48 -23.97
CA ILE A 254 -9.34 6.14 -22.78
C ILE A 254 -8.67 7.50 -22.56
N LYS A 255 -7.33 7.58 -22.67
CA LYS A 255 -6.60 8.85 -22.57
C LYS A 255 -7.05 9.87 -23.61
N SER A 256 -7.20 9.44 -24.86
CA SER A 256 -7.70 10.30 -25.94
C SER A 256 -9.11 10.82 -25.66
N ASN A 257 -10.03 9.95 -25.24
CA ASN A 257 -11.41 10.33 -24.92
C ASN A 257 -11.49 11.24 -23.69
N THR A 258 -10.65 11.01 -22.69
CA THR A 258 -10.53 11.89 -21.52
C THR A 258 -10.07 13.29 -21.90
N ASN A 259 -9.11 13.41 -22.83
CA ASN A 259 -8.64 14.70 -23.32
C ASN A 259 -9.73 15.44 -24.12
N LYS A 260 -10.46 14.76 -25.00
CA LYS A 260 -11.63 15.34 -25.69
C LYS A 260 -12.68 15.87 -24.71
N LEU A 261 -12.94 15.11 -23.64
CA LEU A 261 -13.88 15.51 -22.58
C LEU A 261 -13.40 16.79 -21.87
N LYS A 262 -12.10 16.87 -21.54
CA LYS A 262 -11.51 18.07 -20.92
C LYS A 262 -11.63 19.30 -21.81
N GLU A 263 -11.21 19.20 -23.07
CA GLU A 263 -11.34 20.30 -24.04
C GLU A 263 -12.78 20.76 -24.18
N TYR A 264 -13.74 19.82 -24.12
CA TYR A 264 -15.15 20.14 -24.19
C TYR A 264 -15.65 20.87 -22.94
N PHE A 265 -15.23 20.44 -21.75
CA PHE A 265 -15.53 21.15 -20.51
C PHE A 265 -14.91 22.54 -20.44
N GLU A 266 -13.70 22.72 -20.97
CA GLU A 266 -13.05 24.04 -21.07
C GLU A 266 -13.85 24.98 -21.98
N LYS A 267 -14.36 24.49 -23.12
CA LYS A 267 -15.25 25.26 -24.01
C LYS A 267 -16.54 25.67 -23.29
N ILE A 268 -17.16 24.77 -22.52
CA ILE A 268 -18.35 25.07 -21.73
C ILE A 268 -18.04 26.10 -20.64
N ALA A 269 -16.91 25.95 -19.93
CA ALA A 269 -16.48 26.88 -18.91
C ALA A 269 -16.24 28.29 -19.47
N PHE A 270 -15.61 28.38 -20.65
CA PHE A 270 -15.42 29.64 -21.37
C PHE A 270 -16.76 30.30 -21.76
N LYS A 271 -17.73 29.52 -22.24
CA LYS A 271 -19.07 30.06 -22.53
C LYS A 271 -19.78 30.55 -21.27
N LYS A 272 -19.69 29.81 -20.15
CA LYS A 272 -20.22 30.24 -18.85
C LYS A 272 -19.57 31.52 -18.33
N SER A 273 -18.26 31.70 -18.51
CA SER A 273 -17.59 32.94 -18.10
C SER A 273 -17.95 34.12 -19.00
N THR A 274 -18.20 33.87 -20.29
CA THR A 274 -18.55 34.92 -21.28
C THR A 274 -20.00 35.38 -21.16
N PHE A 275 -20.94 34.45 -20.96
CA PHE A 275 -22.38 34.73 -20.94
C PHE A 275 -22.98 34.79 -19.52
N GLY A 276 -22.17 34.59 -18.48
CA GLY A 276 -22.59 34.66 -17.08
C GLY A 276 -23.42 33.46 -16.60
N GLY A 277 -23.98 33.59 -15.38
CA GLY A 277 -24.69 32.51 -14.68
C GLY A 277 -26.00 32.03 -15.33
N SER A 278 -26.47 32.69 -16.39
CA SER A 278 -27.65 32.31 -17.18
C SER A 278 -27.34 31.30 -18.29
N TYR A 279 -26.06 30.97 -18.53
CA TYR A 279 -25.69 30.00 -19.56
C TYR A 279 -26.12 28.58 -19.20
N THR A 280 -27.02 28.02 -20.02
CA THR A 280 -27.46 26.63 -19.97
C THR A 280 -26.94 25.88 -21.19
N LEU A 281 -26.64 24.59 -21.04
CA LEU A 281 -26.19 23.76 -22.16
C LEU A 281 -27.35 23.59 -23.15
N THR A 282 -27.06 23.85 -24.42
CA THR A 282 -28.00 23.58 -25.52
C THR A 282 -28.23 22.07 -25.67
N ALA A 283 -29.32 21.68 -26.33
CA ALA A 283 -29.63 20.26 -26.57
C ALA A 283 -28.50 19.53 -27.33
N GLU A 284 -27.94 20.19 -28.34
CA GLU A 284 -26.79 19.68 -29.10
C GLU A 284 -25.57 19.47 -28.19
N GLU A 285 -25.32 20.39 -27.27
CA GLU A 285 -24.18 20.28 -26.37
C GLU A 285 -24.33 19.16 -25.34
N GLN A 286 -25.57 18.93 -24.88
CA GLN A 286 -25.91 17.83 -23.98
C GLN A 286 -25.76 16.48 -24.69
N GLU A 287 -26.21 16.37 -25.94
CA GLU A 287 -26.06 15.17 -26.75
C GLU A 287 -24.59 14.84 -26.99
N LYS A 288 -23.79 15.85 -27.37
CA LYS A 288 -22.35 15.70 -27.58
C LYS A 288 -21.61 15.27 -26.31
N LEU A 289 -21.98 15.83 -25.15
CA LEU A 289 -21.43 15.41 -23.86
C LEU A 289 -21.83 13.96 -23.53
N SER A 290 -23.08 13.58 -23.79
CA SER A 290 -23.56 12.22 -23.57
C SER A 290 -22.80 11.20 -24.41
N ASN A 291 -22.55 11.51 -25.69
CA ASN A 291 -21.79 10.65 -26.59
C ASN A 291 -20.34 10.49 -26.13
N LEU A 292 -19.66 11.58 -25.73
CA LEU A 292 -18.30 11.52 -25.20
C LEU A 292 -18.20 10.69 -23.90
N ILE A 293 -19.23 10.72 -23.05
CA ILE A 293 -19.30 9.90 -21.83
C ILE A 293 -19.54 8.42 -22.16
N ARG A 294 -20.33 8.10 -23.19
CA ARG A 294 -20.56 6.71 -23.64
C ARG A 294 -19.33 6.07 -24.29
N GLU A 295 -18.43 6.88 -24.83
CA GLU A 295 -17.18 6.43 -25.44
C GLU A 295 -16.04 6.17 -24.42
N LEU A 296 -16.25 6.47 -23.13
CA LEU A 296 -15.32 6.19 -22.03
C LEU A 296 -15.60 4.82 -21.40
#